data_AF-A0A955ZU19-F1
#
_entry.id   AF-A0A955ZU19-F1
#
_cell.length_a   1.000
_cell.length_b   1.000
_cell.length_c   1.000
_cell.angle_alpha   90.00
_cell.angle_beta   90.00
_cell.angle_gamma   90.00
#
_symmetry.space_group_name_H-M   'P 1'
#
loop_
_entity.id
_entity.type
_entity.pdbx_description
1 polymer ?
#
loop_
_entity_poly.entity_id
_entity_poly.type
_entity_poly.pdbx_seq_one_letter_code
_entity_poly.pdbx_strand_id
1 'polypeptide(L)'
;MKPFGRAALVVLAFAVVTIALTWIWGEWGRVAYGNFLKQVAPPIYDLIGFGDARVGAYRQRYINFVPFVGLILVTPGLGWRRRALGLACGLFALFVGHLALNLTEAWSPKRHLPFVPSLVSDALPFVLWVVAAWPAVAGWLPGGASGETTSSADRES
;
A
#
# COMPACT_ATOMS: atom_id res chain seq x y z
N MET A 1 -8.95 27.54 8.34
CA MET A 1 -7.56 27.24 8.79
C MET A 1 -6.59 27.59 7.67
N LYS A 2 -5.45 28.21 7.98
CA LYS A 2 -4.39 28.45 6.99
C LYS A 2 -3.96 27.12 6.34
N PRO A 3 -3.60 27.08 5.04
CA PRO A 3 -3.23 25.86 4.33
C PRO A 3 -2.14 25.06 5.05
N PHE A 4 -1.21 25.76 5.70
CA PHE A 4 -0.16 25.18 6.53
C PHE A 4 -0.68 24.33 7.70
N GLY A 5 -1.74 24.77 8.39
CA GLY A 5 -2.29 24.05 9.55
C GLY A 5 -2.91 22.71 9.15
N ARG A 6 -3.55 22.65 7.98
CA ARG A 6 -4.13 21.40 7.47
C ARG A 6 -3.06 20.39 7.08
N ALA A 7 -2.00 20.85 6.42
CA ALA A 7 -0.87 19.99 6.04
C ALA A 7 -0.18 19.41 7.29
N ALA A 8 0.10 20.25 8.29
CA ALA A 8 0.71 19.81 9.56
C ALA A 8 -0.14 18.74 10.26
N LEU A 9 -1.46 18.89 10.30
CA LEU A 9 -2.37 17.89 10.88
C LEU A 9 -2.36 16.57 10.11
N VAL A 10 -2.29 16.58 8.78
CA VAL A 10 -2.21 15.36 7.97
C VAL A 10 -0.89 14.63 8.22
N VAL A 11 0.23 15.36 8.29
CA VAL A 11 1.54 14.78 8.59
C VAL A 11 1.56 14.19 10.00
N LEU A 12 1.02 14.91 10.99
CA LEU A 12 0.92 14.42 12.37
C LEU A 12 0.03 13.17 12.46
N ALA A 13 -1.13 13.18 11.80
CA ALA A 13 -2.01 12.02 11.74
C ALA A 13 -1.31 10.82 11.10
N PHE A 14 -0.56 11.03 10.02
CA PHE A 14 0.21 9.97 9.37
C PHE A 14 1.27 9.38 10.31
N ALA A 15 2.02 10.23 11.02
CA ALA A 15 3.02 9.78 12.00
C ALA A 15 2.37 8.96 13.13
N VAL A 16 1.28 9.45 13.72
CA VAL A 16 0.58 8.73 14.81
C VAL A 16 0.05 7.37 14.34
N VAL A 17 -0.62 7.33 13.18
CA VAL A 17 -1.17 6.09 12.63
C VAL A 17 -0.05 5.10 12.29
N THR A 18 1.04 5.54 11.67
CA THR A 18 2.14 4.64 11.30
C THR A 18 2.92 4.14 12.51
N ILE A 19 3.12 4.94 13.56
CA ILE A 19 3.72 4.49 14.82
C ILE A 19 2.86 3.40 15.45
N ALA A 20 1.54 3.62 15.57
CA ALA A 20 0.62 2.65 16.14
C ALA A 20 0.61 1.33 15.34
N LEU A 21 0.50 1.41 14.00
CA LEU A 21 0.53 0.25 13.13
C LEU A 21 1.87 -0.49 13.18
N THR A 22 2.99 0.23 13.25
CA THR A 22 4.34 -0.35 13.40
C THR A 22 4.46 -1.11 14.71
N TRP A 23 3.95 -0.55 15.81
CA TRP A 23 3.95 -1.21 17.10
C TRP A 23 3.11 -2.49 17.08
N ILE A 24 1.87 -2.43 16.57
CA ILE A 24 0.99 -3.61 16.40
C ILE A 24 1.67 -4.69 15.54
N TRP A 25 2.32 -4.26 14.46
CA TRP A 25 3.05 -5.14 13.56
C TRP A 25 4.23 -5.84 14.26
N GLY A 26 5.02 -5.10 15.02
CA GLY A 26 6.17 -5.60 15.75
C GLY A 26 5.79 -6.63 16.80
N GLU A 27 4.74 -6.36 17.57
CA GLU A 27 4.29 -7.18 18.68
C GLU A 27 3.65 -8.49 18.22
N TRP A 28 2.70 -8.42 17.29
CA TRP A 28 1.91 -9.59 16.89
C TRP A 28 1.86 -9.81 15.37
N GLY A 29 1.75 -8.73 14.60
CA GLY A 29 1.49 -8.82 13.15
C GLY A 29 2.55 -9.62 12.39
N ARG A 30 3.83 -9.47 12.72
CA ARG A 30 4.93 -10.19 12.07
C ARG A 30 4.84 -11.70 12.25
N VAL A 31 4.44 -12.17 13.43
CA VAL A 31 4.28 -13.60 13.71
C VAL A 31 3.01 -14.13 13.05
N ALA A 32 1.89 -13.44 13.25
CA ALA A 32 0.60 -13.81 12.67
C ALA A 32 0.65 -13.91 11.14
N TYR A 33 1.21 -12.89 10.49
CA TYR A 33 1.34 -12.86 9.03
C TYR A 33 2.33 -13.91 8.50
N GLY A 34 3.43 -14.15 9.22
CA GLY A 34 4.35 -15.23 8.87
C GLY A 34 3.69 -16.61 8.94
N ASN A 35 2.84 -16.85 9.95
CA ASN A 35 2.07 -18.09 10.06
C ASN A 35 1.01 -18.21 8.96
N PHE A 36 0.31 -17.12 8.67
CA PHE A 36 -0.64 -17.05 7.55
C PHE A 36 0.04 -17.40 6.22
N LEU A 37 1.18 -16.79 5.90
CA LEU A 37 1.91 -17.10 4.66
C LEU A 37 2.35 -18.56 4.61
N LYS A 38 2.80 -19.15 5.72
CA LYS A 38 3.16 -20.58 5.75
C LYS A 38 1.98 -21.51 5.45
N GLN A 39 0.76 -21.09 5.74
CA GLN A 39 -0.45 -21.87 5.45
C GLN A 39 -0.92 -21.68 4.01
N VAL A 40 -0.86 -20.44 3.50
CA VAL A 40 -1.47 -20.07 2.21
C VAL A 40 -0.50 -20.19 1.04
N ALA A 41 0.79 -19.94 1.23
CA ALA A 41 1.76 -19.93 0.14
C ALA A 41 2.01 -21.32 -0.47
N PRO A 42 2.17 -22.43 0.29
CA PRO A 42 2.43 -23.75 -0.29
C PRO A 42 1.39 -24.18 -1.34
N PRO A 43 0.07 -24.17 -1.07
CA PRO A 43 -0.90 -24.59 -2.09
C PRO A 43 -0.90 -23.67 -3.32
N ILE A 44 -0.62 -22.38 -3.15
CA ILE A 44 -0.46 -21.47 -4.30
C ILE A 44 0.75 -21.88 -5.13
N TYR A 45 1.90 -22.10 -4.48
CA TYR A 45 3.13 -22.51 -5.15
C TYR A 45 2.98 -23.86 -5.85
N ASP A 46 2.29 -24.83 -5.25
CA ASP A 46 1.97 -26.10 -5.89
C ASP A 46 1.18 -25.89 -7.19
N LEU A 47 0.15 -25.04 -7.15
CA LEU A 47 -0.69 -24.74 -8.32
C LEU A 47 0.08 -24.10 -9.49
N ILE A 48 1.13 -23.34 -9.20
CA ILE A 48 1.96 -22.68 -10.23
C ILE A 48 3.27 -23.43 -10.55
N GLY A 49 3.44 -24.66 -10.04
CA GLY A 49 4.57 -25.53 -10.39
C GLY A 49 5.84 -25.35 -9.54
N PHE A 50 5.72 -24.76 -8.35
CA PHE A 50 6.82 -24.47 -7.43
C PHE A 50 6.67 -25.16 -6.07
N GLY A 51 6.22 -26.41 -6.01
CA GLY A 51 5.84 -27.07 -4.75
C GLY A 51 6.94 -27.29 -3.71
N ASP A 52 8.21 -27.24 -4.13
CA ASP A 52 9.36 -27.28 -3.22
C ASP A 52 9.69 -25.89 -2.62
N ALA A 53 9.08 -24.82 -3.13
CA ALA A 53 9.27 -23.49 -2.58
C ALA A 53 8.75 -23.42 -1.15
N ARG A 54 9.52 -22.77 -0.29
CA ARG A 54 9.19 -22.54 1.12
C ARG A 54 9.22 -21.04 1.39
N VAL A 55 8.35 -20.61 2.29
CA VAL A 55 8.30 -19.20 2.73
C VAL A 55 9.56 -18.89 3.53
N GLY A 56 10.45 -18.11 2.92
CA GLY A 56 11.78 -17.78 3.43
C GLY A 56 11.80 -16.58 4.39
N ALA A 57 13.00 -16.08 4.66
CA ALA A 57 13.32 -15.29 5.86
C ALA A 57 12.94 -13.80 5.79
N TYR A 58 12.35 -13.31 4.69
CA TYR A 58 12.11 -11.87 4.45
C TYR A 58 10.95 -11.23 5.23
N ARG A 59 10.63 -11.75 6.42
CA ARG A 59 9.57 -11.24 7.31
C ARG A 59 9.74 -9.77 7.71
N GLN A 60 10.96 -9.25 7.63
CA GLN A 60 11.26 -7.86 7.98
C GLN A 60 10.75 -6.87 6.92
N ARG A 61 10.67 -7.26 5.64
CA ARG A 61 10.26 -6.37 4.54
C ARG A 61 8.74 -6.24 4.40
N TYR A 62 7.99 -7.14 5.02
CA TYR A 62 6.52 -7.08 5.00
C TYR A 62 5.97 -5.91 5.79
N ILE A 63 6.79 -5.11 6.47
CA ILE A 63 6.33 -3.89 7.14
C ILE A 63 5.86 -2.80 6.16
N ASN A 64 6.17 -2.94 4.87
CA ASN A 64 5.82 -1.99 3.81
C ASN A 64 4.30 -1.72 3.66
N PHE A 65 3.40 -2.59 4.17
CA PHE A 65 1.97 -2.27 4.21
C PHE A 65 1.65 -1.14 5.20
N VAL A 66 2.45 -0.94 6.25
CA VAL A 66 2.21 0.08 7.28
C VAL A 66 2.13 1.49 6.68
N PRO A 67 3.15 1.98 5.93
CA PRO A 67 3.05 3.28 5.28
C PRO A 67 1.90 3.34 4.27
N PHE A 68 1.60 2.26 3.54
CA PHE A 68 0.44 2.22 2.62
C PHE A 68 -0.89 2.44 3.35
N VAL A 69 -1.16 1.67 4.40
CA VAL A 69 -2.39 1.76 5.20
C VAL A 69 -2.48 3.15 5.84
N GLY A 70 -1.37 3.64 6.42
CA GLY A 70 -1.29 4.98 6.99
C GLY A 70 -1.68 6.05 5.97
N LEU A 71 -1.08 6.02 4.77
CA LEU A 71 -1.37 6.97 3.70
C LEU A 71 -2.85 6.95 3.29
N ILE A 72 -3.44 5.77 3.05
CA ILE A 72 -4.85 5.66 2.66
C ILE A 72 -5.78 6.20 3.76
N LEU A 73 -5.51 5.90 5.03
CA LEU A 73 -6.34 6.32 6.16
C LEU A 73 -6.30 7.84 6.38
N VAL A 74 -5.14 8.48 6.18
CA VAL A 74 -4.97 9.92 6.43
C VAL A 74 -5.23 10.79 5.20
N THR A 75 -5.37 10.20 4.01
CA THR A 75 -5.64 10.96 2.77
C THR A 75 -6.97 11.71 2.87
N PRO A 76 -6.97 13.06 2.89
CA PRO A 76 -8.19 13.84 3.00
C PRO A 76 -8.97 13.81 1.68
N GLY A 77 -10.29 13.90 1.75
CA GLY A 77 -11.17 13.90 0.56
C GLY A 77 -11.43 12.50 -0.04
N LEU A 78 -10.78 11.45 0.46
CA LEU A 78 -11.04 10.08 0.03
C LEU A 78 -12.25 9.51 0.80
N GLY A 79 -13.38 9.29 0.10
CA GLY A 79 -14.57 8.70 0.70
C GLY A 79 -14.36 7.27 1.21
N TRP A 80 -15.15 6.84 2.21
CA TRP A 80 -14.97 5.54 2.90
C TRP A 80 -14.97 4.34 1.95
N ARG A 81 -15.86 4.31 0.95
CA ARG A 81 -15.90 3.23 -0.06
C ARG A 81 -14.59 3.10 -0.83
N ARG A 82 -13.98 4.23 -1.22
CA ARG A 82 -12.70 4.26 -1.93
C ARG A 82 -11.54 3.88 -1.01
N ARG A 83 -11.59 4.28 0.26
CA ARG A 83 -10.61 3.83 1.27
C ARG A 83 -10.67 2.32 1.43
N ALA A 84 -11.86 1.76 1.63
CA ALA A 84 -12.04 0.32 1.78
C ALA A 84 -11.58 -0.46 0.54
N LEU A 85 -11.99 -0.02 -0.66
CA LEU A 85 -11.57 -0.65 -1.91
C LEU A 85 -10.06 -0.52 -2.14
N GLY A 86 -9.49 0.67 -1.90
CA GLY A 86 -8.05 0.92 -2.00
C GLY A 86 -7.25 0.03 -1.05
N LEU A 87 -7.66 -0.04 0.22
CA LEU A 87 -7.05 -0.94 1.21
C LEU A 87 -7.15 -2.40 0.76
N ALA A 88 -8.32 -2.87 0.34
CA ALA A 88 -8.51 -4.25 -0.08
C ALA A 88 -7.61 -4.60 -1.29
N CYS A 89 -7.70 -3.82 -2.37
CA CYS A 89 -6.90 -4.06 -3.58
C CYS A 89 -5.39 -3.90 -3.31
N GLY A 90 -4.99 -2.89 -2.53
CA GLY A 90 -3.59 -2.63 -2.26
C GLY A 90 -2.95 -3.65 -1.32
N LEU A 91 -3.66 -4.07 -0.26
CA LEU A 91 -3.19 -5.15 0.60
C LEU A 91 -3.10 -6.49 -0.15
N PHE A 92 -4.04 -6.76 -1.06
CA PHE A 92 -3.97 -7.93 -1.93
C PHE A 92 -2.74 -7.86 -2.86
N ALA A 93 -2.49 -6.72 -3.50
CA ALA A 93 -1.31 -6.53 -4.35
C ALA A 93 0.01 -6.69 -3.57
N LEU A 94 0.09 -6.13 -2.35
CA LEU A 94 1.23 -6.31 -1.45
C LEU A 94 1.44 -7.78 -1.08
N PHE A 95 0.35 -8.50 -0.77
CA PHE A 95 0.39 -9.93 -0.50
C PHE A 95 0.93 -10.73 -1.69
N VAL A 96 0.46 -10.47 -2.92
CA VAL A 96 1.00 -11.09 -4.13
C VAL A 96 2.48 -10.76 -4.31
N GLY A 97 2.88 -9.50 -4.05
CA GLY A 97 4.28 -9.09 -4.06
C GLY A 97 5.14 -9.87 -3.06
N HIS A 98 4.63 -10.12 -1.85
CA HIS A 98 5.31 -10.94 -0.85
C HIS A 98 5.44 -12.39 -1.31
N LEU A 99 4.42 -12.98 -1.94
CA LEU A 99 4.51 -14.32 -2.51
C LEU A 99 5.58 -14.40 -3.61
N ALA A 100 5.62 -13.40 -4.50
CA ALA A 100 6.62 -13.33 -5.57
C ALA A 100 8.04 -13.18 -5.01
N LEU A 101 8.24 -12.33 -4.01
CA LEU A 101 9.55 -12.17 -3.36
C LEU A 101 10.04 -13.47 -2.70
N ASN A 102 9.17 -14.16 -1.97
CA ASN A 102 9.50 -15.46 -1.39
C ASN A 102 9.90 -16.48 -2.46
N LEU A 103 9.23 -16.46 -3.61
CA LEU A 103 9.57 -17.34 -4.72
C LEU A 103 10.95 -17.04 -5.31
N THR A 104 11.33 -15.76 -5.41
CA THR A 104 12.69 -15.39 -5.87
C THR A 104 13.80 -15.87 -4.94
N GLU A 105 13.51 -16.02 -3.64
CA GLU A 105 14.45 -16.60 -2.66
C GLU A 105 14.70 -18.08 -2.92
N ALA A 106 13.62 -18.83 -3.23
CA ALA A 106 13.71 -20.27 -3.51
C ALA A 106 14.65 -20.57 -4.69
N TRP A 107 14.74 -19.67 -5.67
CA TRP A 107 15.64 -19.81 -6.82
C TRP A 107 17.07 -19.33 -6.59
N SER A 108 17.32 -18.53 -5.54
CA SER A 108 18.65 -17.93 -5.31
C SER A 108 18.94 -17.75 -3.80
N PRO A 109 18.99 -18.85 -3.02
CA PRO A 109 19.11 -18.80 -1.56
C PRO A 109 20.44 -18.21 -1.05
N LYS A 110 21.45 -18.06 -1.92
CA LYS A 110 22.78 -17.52 -1.58
C LYS A 110 23.03 -16.09 -2.07
N ARG A 111 22.11 -15.48 -2.82
CA ARG A 111 22.32 -14.10 -3.31
C ARG A 111 21.89 -13.10 -2.24
N HIS A 112 22.70 -12.06 -2.10
CA HIS A 112 22.26 -10.81 -1.49
C HIS A 112 20.92 -10.41 -2.11
N LEU A 113 19.97 -9.99 -1.27
CA LEU A 113 18.62 -9.55 -1.61
C LEU A 113 18.52 -9.03 -3.05
N PRO A 114 17.65 -9.61 -3.91
CA PRO A 114 17.58 -9.19 -5.30
C PRO A 114 17.16 -7.71 -5.32
N PHE A 115 18.09 -6.85 -5.74
CA PHE A 115 17.98 -5.39 -5.59
C PHE A 115 16.70 -4.85 -6.26
N VAL A 116 16.44 -5.29 -7.50
CA VAL A 116 15.29 -4.83 -8.28
C VAL A 116 13.94 -5.26 -7.65
N PRO A 117 13.68 -6.55 -7.37
CA PRO A 117 12.46 -6.97 -6.67
C PRO A 117 12.27 -6.29 -5.31
N SER A 118 13.37 -6.07 -4.58
CA SER A 118 13.33 -5.36 -3.30
C SER A 118 12.90 -3.91 -3.47
N LEU A 119 13.52 -3.18 -4.41
CA LEU A 119 13.17 -1.79 -4.73
C LEU A 119 11.71 -1.66 -5.18
N VAL A 120 11.25 -2.58 -6.04
CA VAL A 120 9.86 -2.61 -6.49
C VAL A 120 8.91 -2.82 -5.32
N SER A 121 9.19 -3.78 -4.43
CA SER A 121 8.39 -4.04 -3.23
C SER A 121 8.38 -2.87 -2.25
N ASP A 122 9.49 -2.13 -2.16
CA ASP A 122 9.62 -0.97 -1.28
C ASP A 122 8.85 0.25 -1.85
N ALA A 123 8.77 0.38 -3.19
CA ALA A 123 8.02 1.43 -3.87
C ALA A 123 6.52 1.12 -4.06
N LEU A 124 6.14 -0.16 -4.08
CA LEU A 124 4.77 -0.63 -4.32
C LEU A 124 3.71 0.02 -3.39
N PRO A 125 3.93 0.15 -2.06
CA PRO A 125 3.04 0.90 -1.16
C PRO A 125 2.66 2.29 -1.68
N PHE A 126 3.66 3.03 -2.17
CA PHE A 126 3.48 4.40 -2.62
C PHE A 126 2.71 4.46 -3.93
N VAL A 127 3.06 3.59 -4.89
CA VAL A 127 2.36 3.50 -6.18
C VAL A 127 0.88 3.14 -5.97
N LEU A 128 0.60 2.14 -5.13
CA LEU A 128 -0.77 1.73 -4.80
C LEU A 128 -1.56 2.86 -4.15
N TRP A 129 -0.92 3.62 -3.25
CA TRP A 129 -1.53 4.79 -2.65
C TRP A 129 -1.87 5.85 -3.71
N VAL A 130 -0.92 6.24 -4.57
CA VAL A 130 -1.16 7.24 -5.63
C VAL A 130 -2.33 6.83 -6.51
N VAL A 131 -2.40 5.57 -6.94
CA VAL A 131 -3.49 5.07 -7.78
C VAL A 131 -4.83 5.11 -7.03
N ALA A 132 -4.89 4.63 -5.79
CA ALA A 132 -6.13 4.61 -5.01
C ALA A 132 -6.61 6.01 -4.60
N ALA A 133 -5.68 6.92 -4.32
CA ALA A 133 -5.93 8.28 -3.88
C ALA A 133 -5.97 9.29 -5.04
N TRP A 134 -5.78 8.86 -6.29
CA TRP A 134 -5.62 9.74 -7.45
C TRP A 134 -6.64 10.87 -7.53
N PRO A 135 -7.97 10.64 -7.35
CA PRO A 135 -8.95 11.72 -7.43
C PRO A 135 -8.76 12.81 -6.36
N ALA A 136 -8.25 12.44 -5.18
CA ALA A 136 -7.96 13.38 -4.11
C ALA A 136 -6.60 14.08 -4.31
N VAL A 137 -5.59 13.34 -4.77
CA VAL A 137 -4.23 13.84 -4.98
C VAL A 137 -4.14 14.75 -6.22
N ALA A 138 -4.88 14.43 -7.29
CA ALA A 138 -4.92 15.24 -8.51
C ALA A 138 -5.40 16.68 -8.25
N GLY A 139 -6.31 16.86 -7.28
CA GLY A 139 -6.77 18.18 -6.84
C GLY A 139 -5.71 19.00 -6.08
N TRP A 140 -4.55 18.43 -5.75
CA TRP A 140 -3.43 19.14 -5.12
C TRP A 140 -2.40 19.66 -6.12
N LEU A 141 -2.50 19.23 -7.39
CA LEU A 141 -1.60 19.68 -8.44
C LEU A 141 -1.99 21.10 -8.92
N PRO A 142 -1.00 21.99 -9.15
CA PRO A 142 -1.27 23.29 -9.76
C PRO A 142 -1.97 23.12 -11.11
N GLY A 143 -3.19 23.64 -11.24
CA GLY A 143 -3.99 23.56 -12.49
C GLY A 143 -5.17 22.57 -12.47
N GLY A 144 -5.42 21.85 -11.38
CA GLY A 144 -6.47 20.82 -11.30
C GLY A 144 -7.93 21.28 -11.11
N ALA A 145 -8.20 22.59 -11.06
CA ALA A 145 -9.55 23.11 -10.83
C ALA A 145 -9.83 24.39 -11.61
N SER A 146 -10.17 24.23 -12.89
CA SER A 146 -10.97 25.19 -13.66
C SER A 146 -11.89 24.45 -14.65
N GLY A 147 -12.39 23.28 -14.25
CA GLY A 147 -13.59 22.68 -14.85
C GLY A 147 -14.84 23.38 -14.30
N GLU A 148 -14.87 24.70 -14.44
CA GLU A 148 -16.04 25.52 -14.18
C GLU A 148 -17.13 24.99 -15.11
N THR A 149 -18.08 24.28 -14.51
CA THR A 149 -19.29 23.83 -15.17
C THR A 149 -20.13 25.08 -15.36
N THR A 150 -19.78 25.89 -16.37
CA THR A 150 -20.64 26.98 -16.83
C THR A 150 -21.87 26.29 -17.42
N SER A 151 -22.86 26.11 -16.56
CA SER A 151 -24.19 25.65 -16.90
C SER A 151 -24.70 26.56 -18.01
N SER A 152 -24.94 25.98 -19.19
CA SER A 152 -25.43 26.64 -20.39
C SER A 152 -26.89 27.09 -20.27
N ALA A 153 -27.43 27.24 -19.05
CA ALA A 153 -28.84 27.48 -18.78
C ALA A 153 -29.23 28.98 -18.73
N ASP A 154 -28.27 29.91 -18.71
CA ASP A 154 -28.54 31.36 -18.59
C ASP A 154 -28.40 32.14 -19.92
N ARG A 155 -28.53 31.50 -21.09
CA ARG A 155 -28.52 32.21 -22.39
C ARG A 155 -29.88 32.32 -23.08
N GLU A 156 -30.95 31.87 -22.44
CA GLU A 156 -32.30 31.96 -22.99
C GLU A 156 -33.29 32.55 -21.98
N SER A 157 -33.12 33.84 -21.64
CA SER A 157 -34.19 34.67 -21.06
C SER A 157 -33.91 36.15 -21.28
#